data_AF-A0A6B2S8Z0-F1
#
_entry.id   AF-A0A6B2S8Z0-F1
#
_cell.length_a   1.000
_cell.length_b   1.000
_cell.length_c   1.000
_cell.angle_alpha   90.00
_cell.angle_beta   90.00
_cell.angle_gamma   90.00
#
_symmetry.space_group_name_H-M   'P 1'
#
loop_
_entity.id
_entity.type
_entity.pdbx_description
1 polymer ?
#
loop_
_entity_poly.entity_id
_entity_poly.type
_entity_poly.pdbx_seq_one_letter_code
_entity_poly.pdbx_strand_id
1 'polypeptide(L)'
;MRRPDPTATAGELLARYLHDQAAEFLRSLRTYSEGDEEAARALRRSARRISGTLHTFRGHLDAAWADQLRAELAWLSGTLAREHAYAARLARLLEALGRLSAGTASLPGP
;
A
#
# COMPACT_ATOMS: atom_id res chain seq x y z
N MET A 1 8.62 10.71 -17.47
CA MET A 1 9.17 11.40 -16.28
C MET A 1 9.23 12.89 -16.63
N ARG A 2 8.36 13.74 -16.06
CA ARG A 2 8.32 15.18 -16.37
C ARG A 2 9.56 15.84 -15.79
N ARG A 3 10.36 16.52 -16.63
CA ARG A 3 11.58 17.21 -16.20
C ARG A 3 11.18 18.36 -15.25
N PRO A 4 11.80 18.49 -14.07
CA PRO A 4 11.50 19.59 -13.17
C PRO A 4 11.89 20.91 -13.83
N ASP A 5 11.07 21.94 -13.59
CA ASP A 5 11.40 23.30 -13.98
C ASP A 5 12.69 23.71 -13.23
N PRO A 6 13.75 24.15 -13.94
CA PRO A 6 15.02 24.51 -13.31
C PRO A 6 14.89 25.68 -12.32
N THR A 7 13.80 26.44 -12.35
CA THR A 7 13.54 27.57 -11.46
C THR A 7 12.68 27.23 -10.23
N ALA A 8 12.12 26.01 -10.16
CA ALA A 8 11.24 25.62 -9.07
C ALA A 8 11.99 25.50 -7.74
N THR A 9 11.40 26.04 -6.69
CA THR A 9 11.89 25.92 -5.31
C THR A 9 11.74 24.48 -4.80
N ALA A 10 12.53 24.11 -3.79
CA ALA A 10 12.40 22.80 -3.13
C ALA A 10 10.98 22.57 -2.56
N GLY A 11 10.34 23.62 -2.04
CA GLY A 11 8.97 23.59 -1.53
C GLY A 11 7.95 23.28 -2.63
N GLU A 12 8.08 23.88 -3.81
CA GLU A 12 7.19 23.60 -4.95
C GLU A 12 7.35 22.17 -5.48
N LEU A 13 8.60 21.68 -5.54
CA LEU A 13 8.87 20.29 -5.92
C LEU A 13 8.26 19.31 -4.91
N LEU A 14 8.40 19.59 -3.61
CA LEU A 14 7.81 18.80 -2.53
C LEU A 14 6.27 18.81 -2.58
N ALA A 15 5.67 19.99 -2.73
CA ALA A 15 4.22 20.15 -2.81
C ALA A 15 3.63 19.40 -4.01
N ARG A 16 4.29 19.46 -5.17
CA ARG A 16 3.89 18.71 -6.36
C ARG A 16 4.01 17.20 -6.13
N TYR A 17 5.11 16.75 -5.54
CA TYR A 17 5.29 15.34 -5.22
C TYR A 17 4.20 14.82 -4.28
N LEU A 18 3.88 15.57 -3.22
CA LEU A 18 2.83 15.20 -2.27
C LEU A 18 1.45 15.18 -2.93
N HIS A 19 1.16 16.13 -3.83
CA HIS A 19 -0.06 16.09 -4.65
C HIS A 19 -0.14 14.83 -5.52
N ASP A 20 0.94 14.47 -6.21
CA ASP A 20 0.98 13.26 -7.04
C ASP A 20 0.75 12.00 -6.19
N GLN A 21 1.32 11.95 -4.98
CA GLN A 21 1.08 10.84 -4.05
C GLN A 21 -0.34 10.81 -3.50
N ALA A 22 -0.91 11.96 -3.16
CA ALA A 22 -2.29 12.05 -2.68
C ALA A 22 -3.28 11.65 -3.78
N ALA A 23 -3.05 12.07 -5.02
CA ALA A 23 -3.86 11.67 -6.16
C ALA A 23 -3.78 10.16 -6.42
N GLU A 24 -2.59 9.56 -6.33
CA GLU A 24 -2.43 8.11 -6.40
C GLU A 24 -3.16 7.41 -5.25
N PHE A 25 -3.01 7.89 -4.02
CA PHE A 25 -3.70 7.36 -2.84
C PHE A 25 -5.21 7.35 -3.02
N LEU A 26 -5.82 8.48 -3.42
CA LEU A 26 -7.27 8.57 -3.61
C LEU A 26 -7.76 7.71 -4.78
N ARG A 27 -7.00 7.62 -5.88
CA ARG A 27 -7.33 6.72 -7.01
C ARG A 27 -7.28 5.27 -6.57
N SER A 28 -6.20 4.83 -5.91
CA SER A 28 -6.09 3.47 -5.41
C SER A 28 -7.15 3.15 -4.35
N LEU A 29 -7.52 4.11 -3.50
CA LEU A 29 -8.57 3.90 -2.49
C LEU A 29 -9.93 3.64 -3.13
N ARG A 30 -10.29 4.41 -4.16
CA ARG A 30 -11.53 4.18 -4.93
C ARG A 30 -11.52 2.81 -5.60
N THR A 31 -10.44 2.46 -6.30
CA THR A 31 -10.35 1.16 -6.99
C THR A 31 -10.30 -0.01 -6.01
N TYR A 32 -9.68 0.17 -4.84
CA TYR A 32 -9.73 -0.83 -3.76
C TYR A 32 -11.16 -1.03 -3.24
N SER A 33 -11.96 0.04 -3.12
CA SER A 33 -13.37 -0.07 -2.73
C SER A 33 -14.24 -0.78 -3.77
N GLU A 34 -13.77 -0.90 -5.01
CA GLU A 34 -14.41 -1.66 -6.09
C GLU A 34 -13.99 -3.15 -6.09
N GLY A 35 -13.11 -3.57 -5.16
CA GLY A 35 -12.71 -4.96 -4.95
C GLY A 35 -11.40 -5.38 -5.60
N ASP A 36 -10.59 -4.44 -6.10
CA ASP A 36 -9.30 -4.73 -6.73
C ASP A 36 -8.17 -4.90 -5.69
N GLU A 37 -7.62 -6.12 -5.59
CA GLU A 37 -6.52 -6.42 -4.66
C GLU A 37 -5.18 -5.75 -5.05
N GLU A 38 -4.93 -5.52 -6.35
CA GLU A 38 -3.75 -4.83 -6.83
C GLU A 38 -3.77 -3.36 -6.39
N ALA A 39 -4.97 -2.78 -6.26
CA ALA A 39 -5.17 -1.44 -5.74
C ALA A 39 -4.76 -1.33 -4.26
N ALA A 40 -4.88 -2.39 -3.45
CA ALA A 40 -4.40 -2.40 -2.06
C ALA A 40 -2.88 -2.19 -1.97
N ARG A 41 -2.12 -2.77 -2.92
CA ARG A 41 -0.66 -2.58 -2.98
C ARG A 41 -0.30 -1.15 -3.41
N ALA A 42 -1.02 -0.58 -4.37
CA ALA A 42 -0.84 0.80 -4.81
C ALA A 42 -1.17 1.79 -3.68
N LEU A 43 -2.30 1.60 -2.99
CA LEU A 43 -2.72 2.37 -1.83
C LEU A 43 -1.69 2.32 -0.70
N ARG A 44 -1.19 1.13 -0.37
CA ARG A 44 -0.13 0.97 0.65
C ARG A 44 1.18 1.66 0.23
N ARG A 45 1.54 1.61 -1.05
CA ARG A 45 2.76 2.29 -1.55
C ARG A 45 2.64 3.80 -1.43
N SER A 46 1.54 4.40 -1.90
CA SER A 46 1.34 5.85 -1.82
C SER A 46 1.28 6.32 -0.36
N ALA A 47 0.59 5.60 0.54
CA ALA A 47 0.57 5.88 1.97
C ALA A 47 1.97 5.91 2.60
N ARG A 48 2.82 4.90 2.31
CA ARG A 48 4.20 4.86 2.79
C ARG A 48 5.06 5.98 2.22
N ARG A 49 4.86 6.37 0.96
CA ARG A 49 5.60 7.47 0.33
C ARG A 49 5.23 8.82 0.94
N ILE A 50 3.94 9.09 1.17
CA ILE A 50 3.48 10.28 1.90
C ILE A 50 4.10 10.30 3.30
N SER A 51 3.95 9.22 4.07
CA SER A 51 4.48 9.13 5.43
C SER A 51 5.99 9.33 5.49
N GLY A 52 6.75 8.73 4.56
CA GLY A 52 8.20 8.91 4.44
C GLY A 52 8.59 10.35 4.10
N THR A 53 7.87 11.00 3.18
CA THR A 53 8.11 12.41 2.85
C THR A 53 7.83 13.33 4.04
N LEU A 54 6.73 13.11 4.75
CA LEU A 54 6.41 13.85 5.99
C LEU A 54 7.48 13.63 7.07
N HIS A 55 8.09 12.44 7.15
CA HIS A 55 9.20 12.17 8.05
C HIS A 55 10.40 13.07 7.74
N THR A 56 10.82 13.05 6.48
CA THR A 56 12.05 13.70 6.01
C THR A 56 11.94 15.22 6.15
N PHE A 57 10.79 15.79 5.81
CA PHE A 57 10.56 17.24 5.84
C PHE A 57 9.90 17.72 7.13
N ARG A 58 9.82 16.89 8.18
CA ARG A 58 9.15 17.22 9.45
C ARG A 58 9.60 18.55 10.04
N GLY A 59 10.90 18.87 9.97
CA GLY A 59 11.45 20.11 10.51
C GLY A 59 11.02 21.38 9.76
N HIS A 60 10.29 21.27 8.66
CA HIS A 60 9.82 22.38 7.83
C HIS A 60 8.28 22.41 7.75
N LEU A 61 7.61 21.54 8.50
CA LEU A 61 6.17 21.37 8.54
C LEU A 61 5.69 21.56 9.99
N ASP A 62 4.37 21.69 10.18
CA ASP A 62 3.79 21.52 11.50
C ASP A 62 4.06 20.08 11.99
N ALA A 63 4.87 19.97 13.03
CA ALA A 63 5.36 18.70 13.55
C ALA A 63 4.25 17.83 14.14
N ALA A 64 3.28 18.44 14.83
CA ALA A 64 2.18 17.73 15.48
C ALA A 64 1.23 17.15 14.43
N TRP A 65 0.88 17.96 13.42
CA TRP A 65 0.10 17.52 12.28
C TRP A 65 0.80 16.42 11.48
N ALA A 66 2.09 16.59 11.18
CA ALA A 66 2.85 15.61 10.41
C ALA A 66 2.91 14.26 11.14
N ASP A 67 3.15 14.26 12.45
CA ASP A 67 3.21 13.04 13.25
C ASP A 67 1.85 12.35 13.35
N GLN A 68 0.77 13.11 13.57
CA GLN A 68 -0.58 12.56 13.59
C GLN A 68 -0.92 11.88 12.27
N LEU A 69 -0.74 12.58 11.14
CA LEU A 69 -1.01 12.01 9.82
C LEU A 69 -0.14 10.78 9.53
N ARG A 70 1.13 10.81 9.94
CA ARG A 70 2.04 9.66 9.80
C ARG A 70 1.55 8.45 10.59
N ALA A 71 1.01 8.63 11.79
CA ALA A 71 0.46 7.55 12.61
C ALA A 71 -0.74 6.89 11.92
N GLU A 72 -1.68 7.68 11.39
CA GLU A 72 -2.84 7.17 10.64
C GLU A 72 -2.42 6.40 9.39
N LEU A 73 -1.48 6.94 8.60
CA LEU A 73 -0.97 6.28 7.40
C LEU A 73 -0.19 5.00 7.73
N ALA A 74 0.53 4.97 8.86
CA ALA A 74 1.23 3.77 9.33
C ALA A 74 0.24 2.69 9.76
N TRP A 75 -0.81 3.07 10.49
CA TRP A 75 -1.91 2.15 10.86
C TRP A 75 -2.56 1.56 9.60
N LEU A 76 -2.99 2.40 8.66
CA LEU A 76 -3.64 1.95 7.41
C LEU A 76 -2.73 1.01 6.61
N SER A 77 -1.46 1.40 6.43
CA SER A 77 -0.47 0.58 5.71
C SER A 77 -0.23 -0.76 6.37
N GLY A 78 -0.29 -0.81 7.71
CA GLY A 78 -0.19 -2.04 8.50
C GLY A 78 -1.42 -2.94 8.34
N THR A 79 -2.62 -2.36 8.29
CA THR A 79 -3.86 -3.10 8.03
C THR A 79 -3.87 -3.74 6.66
N LEU A 80 -3.59 -2.98 5.60
CA LEU A 80 -3.50 -3.50 4.22
C LEU A 80 -2.43 -4.59 4.07
N ALA A 81 -1.33 -4.48 4.83
CA ALA A 81 -0.28 -5.50 4.84
C ALA A 81 -0.78 -6.84 5.39
N ARG A 82 -1.56 -6.80 6.48
CA ARG A 82 -2.10 -7.99 7.12
C ARG A 82 -3.17 -8.64 6.26
N GLU A 83 -4.07 -7.86 5.67
CA GLU A 83 -5.10 -8.37 4.74
C GLU A 83 -4.44 -9.16 3.61
N HIS A 84 -3.42 -8.58 2.96
CA HIS A 84 -2.68 -9.26 1.91
C HIS A 84 -1.99 -10.56 2.40
N ALA A 85 -1.38 -10.53 3.59
CA ALA A 85 -0.74 -11.70 4.18
C ALA A 85 -1.74 -12.82 4.49
N TYR A 86 -2.95 -12.47 4.94
CA TYR A 86 -4.03 -13.42 5.20
C TYR A 86 -4.57 -14.03 3.91
N ALA A 87 -4.82 -13.23 2.88
CA ALA A 87 -5.22 -13.74 1.56
C ALA A 87 -4.18 -14.72 0.99
N ALA A 88 -2.90 -14.34 1.02
CA ALA A 88 -1.80 -15.20 0.57
C ALA A 88 -1.64 -16.47 1.43
N ARG A 89 -1.96 -16.41 2.73
CA ARG A 89 -1.95 -17.59 3.60
C ARG A 89 -3.13 -18.50 3.29
N LEU A 90 -4.33 -17.96 3.10
CA LEU A 90 -5.54 -18.70 2.74
C LEU A 90 -5.35 -19.44 1.42
N ALA A 91 -4.85 -18.76 0.38
CA ALA A 91 -4.60 -19.37 -0.93
C ALA A 91 -3.67 -20.60 -0.82
N ARG A 92 -2.56 -20.48 -0.08
CA ARG A 92 -1.63 -21.59 0.16
C ARG A 92 -2.26 -22.75 0.94
N LEU A 93 -3.15 -22.46 1.89
CA LEU A 93 -3.85 -23.49 2.67
C LEU A 93 -4.87 -24.24 1.80
N LEU A 94 -5.64 -23.53 0.97
CA LEU A 94 -6.57 -24.13 0.03
C LEU A 94 -5.86 -25.01 -1.01
N GLU A 95 -4.72 -24.54 -1.53
CA GLU A 95 -3.88 -25.33 -2.45
C GLU A 95 -3.36 -26.61 -1.78
N ALA A 96 -2.86 -26.51 -0.54
CA ALA A 96 -2.40 -27.68 0.21
C ALA A 96 -3.54 -28.66 0.50
N LEU A 97 -4.72 -28.17 0.87
CA LEU A 97 -5.90 -28.98 1.11
C LEU A 97 -6.36 -29.70 -0.17
N GLY A 98 -6.37 -29.01 -1.31
CA GLY A 98 -6.69 -29.60 -2.61
C GLY A 98 -5.73 -30.74 -2.97
N ARG A 99 -4.43 -30.54 -2.75
CA ARG A 99 -3.42 -31.60 -2.97
C ARG A 99 -3.63 -32.82 -2.07
N LEU A 100 -3.97 -32.62 -0.80
CA LEU A 100 -4.25 -33.71 0.13
C LEU A 100 -5.51 -34.48 -0.28
N SER A 101 -6.58 -33.77 -0.63
CA SER A 101 -7.84 -34.39 -1.07
C SER A 101 -7.70 -35.17 -2.37
N ALA A 102 -6.85 -34.71 -3.30
CA ALA A 102 -6.56 -35.41 -4.54
C ALA A 102 -5.67 -36.66 -4.30
N GLY A 103 -4.72 -36.56 -3.37
CA GLY A 103 -3.85 -37.69 -2.98
C GLY A 103 -4.62 -38.85 -2.34
N THR A 104 -5.67 -38.57 -1.56
CA THR A 104 -6.53 -39.60 -0.97
C THR A 104 -7.42 -40.34 -1.98
N ALA A 105 -7.73 -39.73 -3.13
CA ALA A 105 -8.51 -40.37 -4.20
C ALA A 105 -7.68 -41.34 -5.05
N SER A 106 -6.34 -41.32 -4.92
CA SER A 106 -5.40 -42.12 -5.73
C SER A 106 -4.87 -43.38 -5.02
N LEU A 107 -5.54 -43.88 -3.99
CA LEU A 107 -5.25 -45.21 -3.46
C LEU A 107 -5.65 -46.25 -4.53
N PRO A 108 -4.73 -47.00 -5.15
CA PRO A 108 -5.10 -48.10 -6.02
C PRO A 108 -5.80 -49.14 -5.14
N GLY A 109 -7.03 -49.52 -5.53
CA GLY A 109 -7.71 -50.64 -4.89
C GLY A 109 -6.92 -51.94 -5.07
N PRO A 110 -7.00 -52.89 -4.12
CA PRO A 110 -6.42 -54.22 -4.27
C PRO A 110 -7.03 -54.98 -5.45
#